data_AF-A0A4R5GX96-F1
#
_entry.id   AF-A0A4R5GX96-F1
#
_cell.length_a   1.000
_cell.length_b   1.000
_cell.length_c   1.000
_cell.angle_alpha   90.00
_cell.angle_beta   90.00
_cell.angle_gamma   90.00
#
_symmetry.space_group_name_H-M   'P 1'
#
loop_
_entity.id
_entity.type
_entity.pdbx_description
1 polymer ?
#
loop_
_entity_poly.entity_id
_entity_poly.type
_entity_poly.pdbx_seq_one_letter_code
_entity_poly.pdbx_strand_id
1 'polypeptide(L)'
;MFLSVNKLKTLRSERGWSQEVVAKSSGLSVRTIQRIEGNGKASPESVLALASVFNLSPEQLKAEPNEVAVSWTKRIIMKNFSALIIVLGVIYFIMYVGADLFNYMDGNTFVYLALFMYGTTAITFGNEGLMNSVLGLKYLFTDELVGGSQAQYLSKLFNHQIKFCYGGAFIGLIVGSIAIHTNIDSTGYVLHRAYAVNILVLFYAAIYCEVILRPLSTKLKTCDIKQAH
;
A
#
# COMPACT_ATOMS: atom_id res chain seq x y z
N MET A 1 -14.42 21.87 -13.69
CA MET A 1 -13.49 21.20 -12.74
C MET A 1 -14.13 19.93 -12.21
N PHE A 2 -13.36 18.91 -11.85
CA PHE A 2 -13.88 17.71 -11.19
C PHE A 2 -13.64 17.81 -9.67
N LEU A 3 -14.62 17.38 -8.88
CA LEU A 3 -14.64 17.34 -7.43
C LEU A 3 -14.68 15.90 -6.94
N SER A 4 -14.06 15.63 -5.78
CA SER A 4 -14.14 14.32 -5.15
C SER A 4 -15.56 14.10 -4.60
N VAL A 5 -16.35 13.30 -5.33
CA VAL A 5 -17.74 12.98 -4.97
C VAL A 5 -17.83 12.35 -3.59
N ASN A 6 -16.95 11.39 -3.31
CA ASN A 6 -16.91 10.70 -2.02
C ASN A 6 -16.60 11.68 -0.89
N LYS A 7 -15.61 12.55 -1.07
CA LYS A 7 -15.25 13.56 -0.07
C LYS A 7 -16.42 14.52 0.20
N LEU A 8 -17.11 14.96 -0.83
CA LEU A 8 -18.28 15.84 -0.68
C LEU A 8 -19.42 15.15 0.10
N LYS A 9 -19.71 13.88 -0.20
CA LYS A 9 -20.71 13.08 0.53
C LYS A 9 -20.30 12.83 1.99
N THR A 10 -19.03 12.56 2.25
CA THR A 10 -18.49 12.36 3.59
C THR A 10 -18.63 13.63 4.42
N LEU A 11 -18.17 14.79 3.91
CA LEU A 11 -18.30 16.09 4.59
C LEU A 11 -19.76 16.43 4.92
N ARG A 12 -20.68 16.10 3.99
CA ARG A 12 -22.12 16.26 4.21
C ARG A 12 -22.62 15.34 5.33
N SER A 13 -22.20 14.07 5.33
CA SER A 13 -22.59 13.09 6.36
C SER A 13 -22.03 13.44 7.74
N GLU A 14 -20.78 13.88 7.84
CA GLU A 14 -20.14 14.30 9.11
C GLU A 14 -20.88 15.45 9.78
N ARG A 15 -21.52 16.32 8.98
CA ARG A 15 -22.33 17.44 9.46
C ARG A 15 -23.82 17.12 9.59
N GLY A 16 -24.24 15.89 9.25
CA GLY A 16 -25.65 15.50 9.25
C GLY A 16 -26.51 16.28 8.24
N TRP A 17 -25.91 16.78 7.15
CA TRP A 17 -26.58 17.66 6.20
C TRP A 17 -27.28 16.87 5.08
N SER A 18 -28.43 17.36 4.63
CA SER A 18 -29.06 16.87 3.40
C SER A 18 -28.54 17.63 2.17
N GLN A 19 -28.83 17.15 0.96
CA GLN A 19 -28.45 17.86 -0.27
C GLN A 19 -29.09 19.25 -0.34
N GLU A 20 -30.30 19.41 0.20
CA GLU A 20 -31.03 20.67 0.32
C GLU A 20 -30.32 21.65 1.27
N VAL A 21 -29.79 21.16 2.39
CA VAL A 21 -29.03 21.98 3.34
C VAL A 21 -27.73 22.51 2.71
N VAL A 22 -27.01 21.66 1.97
CA VAL A 22 -25.78 22.07 1.25
C VAL A 22 -26.12 23.07 0.15
N ALA A 23 -27.20 22.83 -0.61
CA ALA A 23 -27.67 23.74 -1.65
C ALA A 23 -27.97 25.13 -1.08
N LYS A 24 -28.74 25.18 0.02
CA LYS A 24 -29.07 26.43 0.72
C LYS A 24 -27.83 27.15 1.25
N SER A 25 -26.89 26.41 1.84
CA SER A 25 -25.68 27.00 2.45
C SER A 25 -24.69 27.52 1.41
N SER A 26 -24.59 26.85 0.24
CA SER A 26 -23.67 27.22 -0.85
C SER A 26 -24.28 28.20 -1.86
N GLY A 27 -25.57 28.52 -1.75
CA GLY A 27 -26.27 29.32 -2.76
C GLY A 27 -26.43 28.61 -4.11
N LEU A 28 -26.22 27.29 -4.16
CA LEU A 28 -26.38 26.47 -5.36
C LEU A 28 -27.77 25.81 -5.38
N SER A 29 -28.24 25.41 -6.57
CA SER A 29 -29.49 24.64 -6.66
C SER A 29 -29.30 23.20 -6.16
N VAL A 30 -30.35 22.57 -5.62
CA VAL A 30 -30.34 21.15 -5.23
C VAL A 30 -29.95 20.26 -6.41
N ARG A 31 -30.43 20.58 -7.62
CA ARG A 31 -30.04 19.89 -8.87
C ARG A 31 -28.55 20.02 -9.16
N THR A 32 -27.94 21.15 -8.85
CA THR A 32 -26.48 21.35 -8.99
C THR A 32 -25.73 20.46 -8.01
N ILE A 33 -26.16 20.40 -6.74
CA ILE A 33 -25.57 19.51 -5.73
C ILE A 33 -25.72 18.04 -6.15
N GLN A 34 -26.91 17.61 -6.56
CA GLN A 34 -27.16 16.26 -7.07
C GLN A 34 -26.28 15.92 -8.28
N ARG A 35 -26.16 16.85 -9.24
CA ARG A 35 -25.30 16.65 -10.41
C ARG A 35 -23.83 16.52 -10.00
N ILE A 36 -23.35 17.37 -9.09
CA ILE A 36 -21.98 17.31 -8.58
C ILE A 36 -21.75 16.02 -7.80
N GLU A 37 -22.66 15.59 -6.91
CA GLU A 37 -22.58 14.32 -6.19
C GLU A 37 -22.81 13.09 -7.10
N GLY A 38 -23.31 13.29 -8.32
CA GLY A 38 -23.55 12.24 -9.31
C GLY A 38 -22.40 12.03 -10.29
N ASN A 39 -21.79 13.11 -10.79
CA ASN A 39 -20.74 13.05 -11.82
C ASN A 39 -19.48 13.87 -11.53
N GLY A 40 -19.37 14.46 -10.34
CA GLY A 40 -18.19 15.20 -9.89
C GLY A 40 -17.93 16.52 -10.62
N LYS A 41 -18.70 16.88 -11.65
CA LYS A 41 -18.39 18.05 -12.49
C LYS A 41 -18.98 19.33 -11.90
N ALA A 42 -18.13 20.27 -11.52
CA ALA A 42 -18.51 21.57 -10.97
C ALA A 42 -17.86 22.72 -11.75
N SER A 43 -18.54 23.88 -11.81
CA SER A 43 -17.92 25.12 -12.28
C SER A 43 -16.92 25.64 -11.23
N PRO A 44 -15.94 26.48 -11.59
CA PRO A 44 -15.04 27.11 -10.62
C PRO A 44 -15.79 27.83 -9.48
N GLU A 45 -16.87 28.52 -9.81
CA GLU A 45 -17.72 29.24 -8.85
C GLU A 45 -18.42 28.27 -7.90
N SER A 46 -18.93 27.15 -8.44
CA SER A 46 -19.53 26.09 -7.62
C SER A 46 -18.50 25.47 -6.67
N VAL A 47 -17.24 25.34 -7.09
CA VAL A 47 -16.17 24.82 -6.23
C VAL A 47 -15.87 25.81 -5.11
N LEU A 48 -15.73 27.10 -5.41
CA LEU A 48 -15.48 28.14 -4.40
C LEU A 48 -16.62 28.20 -3.37
N ALA A 49 -17.87 28.13 -3.83
CA ALA A 49 -19.04 28.14 -2.98
C ALA A 49 -19.12 26.91 -2.06
N LEU A 50 -18.75 25.73 -2.56
CA LEU A 50 -18.67 24.53 -1.73
C LEU A 50 -17.48 24.59 -0.75
N ALA A 51 -16.34 25.11 -1.21
CA ALA A 51 -15.13 25.28 -0.40
C ALA A 51 -15.38 26.19 0.80
N SER A 52 -16.06 27.32 0.59
CA SER A 52 -16.41 28.25 1.67
C SER A 52 -17.37 27.61 2.68
N VAL A 53 -18.42 26.93 2.22
CA VAL A 53 -19.39 26.25 3.10
C VAL A 53 -18.72 25.18 3.97
N PHE A 54 -17.78 24.44 3.40
CA PHE A 54 -17.08 23.38 4.12
C PHE A 54 -15.84 23.87 4.89
N ASN A 55 -15.50 25.17 4.85
CA ASN A 55 -14.27 25.74 5.42
C ASN A 55 -13.01 25.01 4.92
N LEU A 56 -12.95 24.77 3.62
CA LEU A 56 -11.84 24.11 2.93
C LEU A 56 -11.28 25.02 1.84
N SER A 57 -10.05 24.77 1.40
CA SER A 57 -9.54 25.36 0.16
C SER A 57 -10.20 24.70 -1.07
N PRO A 58 -10.31 25.41 -2.21
CA PRO A 58 -10.80 24.82 -3.45
C PRO A 58 -9.99 23.59 -3.90
N GLU A 59 -8.67 23.55 -3.66
CA GLU A 59 -7.85 22.37 -3.98
C GLU A 59 -8.28 21.16 -3.17
N GLN A 60 -8.62 21.32 -1.89
CA GLN A 60 -9.02 20.23 -1.02
C GLN A 60 -10.32 19.55 -1.49
N LEU A 61 -11.15 20.22 -2.27
CA LEU A 61 -12.39 19.66 -2.82
C LEU A 61 -12.20 19.02 -4.21
N LYS A 62 -11.15 19.40 -4.96
CA LYS A 62 -10.90 18.85 -6.29
C LYS A 62 -10.81 17.33 -6.23
N ALA A 63 -11.36 16.69 -7.26
CA ALA A 63 -11.01 15.31 -7.55
C ALA A 63 -9.53 15.34 -7.91
N GLU A 64 -8.72 14.74 -7.05
CA GLU A 64 -7.37 14.41 -7.45
C GLU A 64 -7.43 13.37 -8.58
N PRO A 65 -6.42 13.32 -9.46
CA PRO A 65 -6.36 12.30 -10.48
C PRO A 65 -6.54 10.93 -9.81
N ASN A 66 -7.51 10.15 -10.32
CA ASN A 66 -7.79 8.79 -9.84
C ASN A 66 -6.57 7.85 -9.96
N GLU A 67 -5.52 8.30 -10.65
CA GLU A 67 -4.30 7.57 -10.89
C GLU A 67 -3.09 8.40 -10.50
N VAL A 68 -2.10 7.75 -9.90
CA VAL A 68 -0.78 8.33 -9.68
C VAL A 68 -0.17 8.61 -11.06
N ALA A 69 0.06 9.89 -11.36
CA ALA A 69 0.72 10.33 -12.57
C ALA A 69 2.20 9.92 -12.52
N VAL A 70 2.65 9.26 -13.58
CA VAL A 70 3.99 8.68 -13.67
C VAL A 70 4.63 9.03 -15.00
N SER A 71 5.88 9.50 -14.97
CA SER A 71 6.71 9.53 -16.17
C SER A 71 7.48 8.21 -16.32
N TRP A 72 7.24 7.50 -17.42
CA TRP A 72 7.92 6.24 -17.70
C TRP A 72 9.09 6.47 -18.64
N THR A 73 10.30 6.53 -18.08
CA THR A 73 11.53 6.60 -18.89
C THR A 73 12.37 5.35 -18.67
N LYS A 74 12.81 4.70 -19.77
CA LYS A 74 13.66 3.50 -19.70
C LYS A 74 14.87 3.68 -18.77
N ARG A 75 15.51 4.86 -18.81
CA ARG A 75 16.63 5.23 -17.93
C ARG A 75 16.26 5.18 -16.44
N ILE A 76 15.08 5.67 -16.06
CA ILE A 76 14.61 5.68 -14.66
C ILE A 76 14.31 4.25 -14.20
N ILE A 77 13.61 3.48 -15.04
CA ILE A 77 13.30 2.07 -14.76
C ILE A 77 14.59 1.27 -14.57
N MET A 78 15.56 1.40 -15.49
CA MET A 78 16.84 0.71 -15.41
C MET A 78 17.62 1.07 -14.15
N LYS A 79 17.61 2.34 -13.73
CA LYS A 79 18.27 2.79 -12.50
C LYS A 79 17.65 2.16 -11.25
N ASN A 80 16.33 2.14 -11.14
CA ASN A 80 15.65 1.53 -10.00
C ASN A 80 15.80 0.00 -10.00
N PHE A 81 15.78 -0.59 -11.19
CA PHE A 81 16.00 -2.03 -11.36
C PHE A 81 17.44 -2.43 -11.00
N SER A 82 18.45 -1.65 -11.40
CA SER A 82 19.85 -1.92 -11.03
C SER A 82 20.08 -1.78 -9.52
N ALA A 83 19.47 -0.79 -8.87
CA ALA A 83 19.51 -0.67 -7.41
C ALA A 83 18.91 -1.90 -6.71
N LEU A 84 17.77 -2.40 -7.21
CA LEU A 84 17.15 -3.62 -6.69
C LEU A 84 18.05 -4.85 -6.89
N ILE A 85 18.68 -5.00 -8.07
CA ILE A 85 19.64 -6.08 -8.34
C ILE A 85 20.81 -6.04 -7.37
N ILE A 86 21.35 -4.85 -7.06
CA ILE A 86 22.47 -4.72 -6.12
C ILE A 86 22.06 -5.26 -4.73
N VAL A 87 20.90 -4.85 -4.22
CA VAL A 87 20.42 -5.30 -2.91
C VAL A 87 20.19 -6.81 -2.89
N LEU A 88 19.52 -7.35 -3.92
CA LEU A 88 19.30 -8.79 -4.03
C LEU A 88 20.60 -9.57 -4.22
N GLY A 89 21.58 -8.99 -4.93
CA GLY A 89 22.91 -9.57 -5.11
C GLY A 89 23.70 -9.67 -3.81
N VAL A 90 23.60 -8.68 -2.93
CA VAL A 90 24.20 -8.72 -1.59
C VAL A 90 23.55 -9.82 -0.74
N ILE A 91 22.23 -9.93 -0.76
CA ILE A 91 21.49 -10.98 -0.04
C ILE A 91 21.90 -12.37 -0.57
N TYR A 92 21.91 -12.53 -1.89
CA TYR A 92 22.34 -13.77 -2.55
C TYR A 92 23.77 -14.15 -2.16
N PHE A 93 24.69 -13.17 -2.15
CA PHE A 93 26.08 -13.40 -1.77
C PHE A 93 26.20 -13.93 -0.33
N ILE A 94 25.48 -13.33 0.63
CA ILE A 94 25.47 -13.81 2.02
C ILE A 94 24.86 -15.21 2.12
N MET A 95 23.77 -15.50 1.41
CA MET A 95 23.17 -16.82 1.38
C MET A 95 24.15 -17.87 0.85
N TYR A 96 24.81 -17.58 -0.26
CA TYR A 96 25.79 -18.47 -0.91
C TYR A 96 26.99 -18.77 -0.01
N VAL A 97 27.49 -17.78 0.74
CA VAL A 97 28.57 -17.98 1.71
C VAL A 97 28.09 -18.83 2.90
N GLY A 98 26.84 -18.67 3.33
CA GLY A 98 26.31 -19.35 4.50
C GLY A 98 25.95 -20.83 4.26
N ALA A 99 25.32 -21.15 3.13
CA ALA A 99 24.89 -22.51 2.79
C ALA A 99 24.47 -22.64 1.31
N ASP A 100 24.16 -23.87 0.88
CA ASP A 100 23.50 -24.09 -0.41
C ASP A 100 22.17 -23.34 -0.52
N LEU A 101 21.92 -22.74 -1.69
CA LEU A 101 20.72 -21.93 -1.94
C LEU A 101 19.42 -22.69 -1.68
N PHE A 102 19.40 -24.00 -1.97
CA PHE A 102 18.26 -24.88 -1.72
C PHE A 102 17.83 -24.93 -0.25
N ASN A 103 18.75 -24.72 0.70
CA ASN A 103 18.42 -24.71 2.13
C ASN A 103 17.59 -23.49 2.53
N TYR A 104 17.62 -22.43 1.72
CA TYR A 104 16.82 -21.23 1.93
C TYR A 104 15.52 -21.23 1.13
N MET A 105 15.18 -22.31 0.45
CA MET A 105 13.99 -22.41 -0.40
C MET A 105 12.95 -23.34 0.24
N ASP A 106 11.87 -22.75 0.75
CA ASP A 106 10.69 -23.44 1.24
C ASP A 106 9.42 -22.80 0.65
N GLY A 107 8.85 -23.47 -0.35
CA GLY A 107 7.66 -22.98 -1.04
C GLY A 107 6.43 -22.84 -0.13
N ASN A 108 6.31 -23.69 0.89
CA ASN A 108 5.18 -23.67 1.81
C ASN A 108 5.17 -22.40 2.66
N THR A 109 6.33 -22.03 3.23
CA THR A 109 6.50 -20.79 3.99
C THR A 109 6.22 -19.56 3.13
N PHE A 110 6.67 -19.57 1.86
CA PHE A 110 6.39 -18.48 0.92
C PHE A 110 4.89 -18.32 0.65
N VAL A 111 4.19 -19.42 0.32
CA VAL A 111 2.75 -19.42 0.06
C VAL A 111 1.96 -19.00 1.30
N TYR A 112 2.34 -19.52 2.48
CA TYR A 112 1.74 -19.12 3.75
C TYR A 112 1.82 -17.60 3.98
N LEU A 113 3.01 -17.00 3.87
CA LEU A 113 3.20 -15.57 4.07
C LEU A 113 2.43 -14.74 3.05
N ALA A 114 2.43 -15.16 1.77
CA ALA A 114 1.71 -14.47 0.72
C ALA A 114 0.20 -14.48 0.98
N LEU A 115 -0.38 -15.65 1.29
CA LEU A 115 -1.80 -15.80 1.59
C LEU A 115 -2.19 -15.03 2.85
N PHE A 116 -1.38 -15.07 3.91
CA PHE A 116 -1.65 -14.35 5.14
C PHE A 116 -1.66 -12.83 4.90
N MET A 117 -0.64 -12.30 4.22
CA MET A 117 -0.51 -10.88 3.95
C MET A 117 -1.61 -10.37 3.01
N TYR A 118 -1.88 -11.05 1.90
CA TYR A 118 -2.94 -10.64 0.98
C TYR A 118 -4.34 -10.88 1.55
N GLY A 119 -4.55 -11.92 2.37
CA GLY A 119 -5.81 -12.15 3.08
C GLY A 119 -6.13 -11.04 4.07
N THR A 120 -5.16 -10.65 4.90
CA THR A 120 -5.31 -9.51 5.83
C THR A 120 -5.43 -8.17 5.12
N THR A 121 -4.78 -8.02 3.95
CA THR A 121 -4.98 -6.86 3.07
C THR A 121 -6.42 -6.79 2.58
N ALA A 122 -6.99 -7.90 2.09
CA ALA A 122 -8.36 -7.96 1.61
C ALA A 122 -9.37 -7.66 2.73
N ILE A 123 -9.13 -8.16 3.94
CA ILE A 123 -9.96 -7.87 5.12
C ILE A 123 -9.90 -6.37 5.48
N THR A 124 -8.73 -5.75 5.39
CA THR A 124 -8.52 -4.36 5.84
C THR A 124 -8.92 -3.31 4.81
N PHE A 125 -8.62 -3.56 3.52
CA PHE A 125 -8.76 -2.57 2.44
C PHE A 125 -9.74 -3.01 1.34
N GLY A 126 -10.40 -4.16 1.50
CA GLY A 126 -11.34 -4.70 0.52
C GLY A 126 -10.65 -5.21 -0.75
N ASN A 127 -11.48 -5.63 -1.72
CA ASN A 127 -11.00 -6.17 -2.99
C ASN A 127 -10.26 -5.13 -3.85
N GLU A 128 -10.70 -3.87 -3.81
CA GLU A 128 -10.01 -2.77 -4.50
C GLU A 128 -8.61 -2.55 -3.92
N GLY A 129 -8.47 -2.54 -2.59
CA GLY A 129 -7.17 -2.44 -1.92
C GLY A 129 -6.24 -3.58 -2.28
N LEU A 130 -6.75 -4.81 -2.34
CA LEU A 130 -5.96 -5.97 -2.77
C LEU A 130 -5.42 -5.78 -4.20
N MET A 131 -6.28 -5.43 -5.16
CA MET A 131 -5.86 -5.20 -6.55
C MET A 131 -4.85 -4.04 -6.65
N ASN A 132 -5.12 -2.95 -5.93
CA ASN A 132 -4.24 -1.79 -5.86
C ASN A 132 -2.87 -2.13 -5.26
N SER A 133 -2.79 -3.07 -4.32
CA SER A 133 -1.53 -3.52 -3.74
C SER A 133 -0.65 -4.26 -4.75
N VAL A 134 -1.26 -5.06 -5.64
CA VAL A 134 -0.54 -5.80 -6.69
C VAL A 134 -0.11 -4.86 -7.81
N LEU A 135 -1.06 -4.07 -8.35
CA LEU A 135 -0.79 -3.14 -9.44
C LEU A 135 0.16 -2.01 -9.01
N GLY A 136 0.12 -1.62 -7.73
CA GLY A 136 0.96 -0.57 -7.16
C GLY A 136 2.44 -0.92 -7.09
N LEU A 137 2.83 -2.20 -7.17
CA LEU A 137 4.23 -2.62 -7.18
C LEU A 137 5.03 -2.01 -8.33
N LYS A 138 4.37 -1.71 -9.46
CA LYS A 138 5.01 -1.05 -10.62
C LYS A 138 5.65 0.30 -10.26
N TYR A 139 5.11 1.00 -9.26
CA TYR A 139 5.62 2.30 -8.84
C TYR A 139 6.99 2.22 -8.14
N LEU A 140 7.46 1.01 -7.80
CA LEU A 140 8.84 0.80 -7.32
C LEU A 140 9.87 1.28 -8.35
N PHE A 141 9.55 1.17 -9.64
CA PHE A 141 10.47 1.39 -10.74
C PHE A 141 10.48 2.81 -11.33
N THR A 142 9.81 3.78 -10.69
CA THR A 142 9.75 5.17 -11.18
C THR A 142 9.94 6.20 -10.07
N ASP A 143 10.71 7.26 -10.31
CA ASP A 143 11.03 8.29 -9.30
C ASP A 143 10.18 9.55 -9.40
N GLU A 144 9.56 9.74 -10.54
CA GLU A 144 8.74 10.90 -10.88
C GLU A 144 7.28 10.47 -10.77
N LEU A 145 6.76 10.64 -9.55
CA LEU A 145 5.41 10.29 -9.15
C LEU A 145 4.72 11.55 -8.66
N VAL A 146 3.49 11.78 -9.12
CA VAL A 146 2.58 12.78 -8.54
C VAL A 146 1.27 12.08 -8.31
N GLY A 147 0.87 11.89 -7.07
CA GLY A 147 -0.27 11.02 -6.78
C GLY A 147 -1.19 11.48 -5.68
N GLY A 148 -0.84 12.56 -4.95
CA GLY A 148 -1.70 13.12 -3.91
C GLY A 148 -2.25 12.05 -2.95
N SER A 149 -3.50 12.20 -2.56
CA SER A 149 -4.33 11.25 -1.81
C SER A 149 -4.26 9.79 -2.30
N GLN A 150 -4.17 9.51 -3.61
CA GLN A 150 -4.07 8.13 -4.10
C GLN A 150 -2.69 7.53 -3.81
N ALA A 151 -1.61 8.31 -3.97
CA ALA A 151 -0.28 7.89 -3.53
C ALA A 151 -0.21 7.74 -2.00
N GLN A 152 -0.85 8.65 -1.24
CA GLN A 152 -0.92 8.53 0.22
C GLN A 152 -1.74 7.30 0.67
N TYR A 153 -2.83 6.97 -0.04
CA TYR A 153 -3.60 5.74 0.19
C TYR A 153 -2.73 4.50 -0.04
N LEU A 154 -2.06 4.41 -1.20
CA LEU A 154 -1.16 3.29 -1.50
C LEU A 154 0.00 3.21 -0.50
N SER A 155 0.58 4.34 -0.10
CA SER A 155 1.62 4.39 0.93
C SER A 155 1.12 3.82 2.26
N LYS A 156 -0.08 4.21 2.71
CA LYS A 156 -0.72 3.69 3.92
C LYS A 156 -1.01 2.20 3.80
N LEU A 157 -1.48 1.75 2.63
CA LEU A 157 -1.74 0.34 2.35
C LEU A 157 -0.46 -0.49 2.48
N PHE A 158 0.61 -0.12 1.78
CA PHE A 158 1.89 -0.84 1.84
C PHE A 158 2.50 -0.82 3.24
N ASN A 159 2.32 0.27 4.00
CA ASN A 159 2.74 0.32 5.40
C ASN A 159 2.01 -0.71 6.27
N HIS A 160 0.72 -0.93 6.03
CA HIS A 160 -0.03 -2.00 6.71
C HIS A 160 0.41 -3.38 6.24
N GLN A 161 0.67 -3.58 4.94
CA GLN A 161 1.19 -4.86 4.43
C GLN A 161 2.53 -5.25 5.06
N ILE A 162 3.42 -4.29 5.35
CA ILE A 162 4.65 -4.54 6.11
C ILE A 162 4.32 -5.10 7.51
N LYS A 163 3.38 -4.46 8.22
CA LYS A 163 2.95 -4.92 9.56
C LYS A 163 2.27 -6.28 9.50
N PHE A 164 1.43 -6.53 8.50
CA PHE A 164 0.75 -7.81 8.30
C PHE A 164 1.72 -8.92 7.97
N CYS A 165 2.71 -8.66 7.12
CA CYS A 165 3.72 -9.63 6.75
C CYS A 165 4.60 -10.01 7.96
N TYR A 166 5.08 -9.03 8.73
CA TYR A 166 5.80 -9.32 9.97
C TYR A 166 4.93 -9.97 11.04
N GLY A 167 3.65 -9.57 11.16
CA GLY A 167 2.70 -10.21 12.07
C GLY A 167 2.43 -11.67 11.70
N GLY A 168 2.27 -11.97 10.40
CA GLY A 168 2.16 -13.32 9.89
C GLY A 168 3.42 -14.13 10.14
N ALA A 169 4.59 -13.55 9.92
CA ALA A 169 5.86 -14.21 10.21
C ALA A 169 6.01 -14.56 11.69
N PHE A 170 5.60 -13.66 12.58
CA PHE A 170 5.62 -13.92 14.03
C PHE A 170 4.66 -15.05 14.42
N ILE A 171 3.44 -15.08 13.86
CA ILE A 171 2.49 -16.18 14.07
C ILE A 171 3.08 -17.49 13.56
N GLY A 172 3.64 -17.50 12.35
CA GLY A 172 4.29 -18.67 11.76
C GLY A 172 5.42 -19.20 12.63
N LEU A 173 6.27 -18.30 13.14
CA LEU A 173 7.36 -18.64 14.06
C LEU A 173 6.86 -19.31 15.34
N ILE A 174 5.79 -18.79 15.94
CA ILE A 174 5.18 -19.35 17.16
C ILE A 174 4.59 -20.73 16.86
N VAL A 175 3.80 -20.86 15.79
CA VAL A 175 3.17 -22.12 15.39
C VAL A 175 4.22 -23.19 15.10
N GLY A 176 5.26 -22.86 14.34
CA GLY A 176 6.38 -23.76 14.08
C GLY A 176 7.14 -24.12 15.35
N SER A 177 7.35 -23.17 16.26
CA SER A 177 7.99 -23.45 17.55
C SER A 177 7.16 -24.42 18.39
N ILE A 178 5.84 -24.25 18.47
CA ILE A 178 4.94 -25.18 19.17
C ILE A 178 5.05 -26.57 18.53
N ALA A 179 4.93 -26.65 17.19
CA ALA A 179 4.98 -27.92 16.47
C ALA A 179 6.29 -28.69 16.69
N ILE A 180 7.42 -27.97 16.76
CA ILE A 180 8.73 -28.55 17.06
C ILE A 180 8.79 -29.11 18.48
N HIS A 181 8.32 -28.35 19.48
CA HIS A 181 8.38 -28.80 20.88
C HIS A 181 7.38 -29.90 21.22
N THR A 182 6.26 -29.99 20.48
CA THR A 182 5.28 -31.07 20.67
C THR A 182 5.70 -32.39 20.03
N ASN A 183 6.56 -32.36 19.00
CA ASN A 183 7.06 -33.55 18.32
C ASN A 183 8.50 -33.85 18.77
N ILE A 184 8.63 -34.46 19.95
CA ILE A 184 9.92 -34.84 20.52
C ILE A 184 10.45 -36.09 19.81
N ASP A 185 11.04 -35.91 18.63
CA ASP A 185 11.87 -36.94 18.01
C ASP A 185 13.30 -36.85 18.57
N SER A 186 13.79 -37.95 19.14
CA SER A 186 15.07 -38.03 19.86
C SER A 186 16.33 -37.96 18.96
N THR A 187 16.19 -37.53 17.70
CA THR A 187 17.31 -37.40 16.75
C THR A 187 17.59 -35.92 16.46
N GLY A 188 18.74 -35.40 16.91
CA GLY A 188 19.06 -33.98 16.83
C GLY A 188 19.05 -33.38 15.41
N TYR A 189 19.23 -34.19 14.37
CA TYR A 189 19.23 -33.74 12.97
C TYR A 189 17.84 -33.25 12.50
N VAL A 190 16.76 -33.95 12.90
CA VAL A 190 15.38 -33.58 12.54
C VAL A 190 15.00 -32.25 13.22
N LEU A 191 15.43 -32.08 14.47
CA LEU A 191 15.22 -30.86 15.26
C LEU A 191 15.85 -29.64 14.59
N HIS A 192 17.14 -29.70 14.22
CA HIS A 192 17.84 -28.59 13.58
C HIS A 192 17.21 -28.19 12.23
N ARG A 193 16.81 -29.18 11.42
CA ARG A 193 16.13 -28.91 10.15
C ARG A 193 14.78 -28.21 10.35
N ALA A 194 14.00 -28.64 11.35
CA ALA A 194 12.70 -28.02 11.64
C ALA A 194 12.86 -26.56 12.10
N TYR A 195 13.84 -26.28 12.96
CA TYR A 195 14.16 -24.90 13.35
C TYR A 195 14.65 -24.04 12.18
N ALA A 196 15.44 -24.61 11.27
CA ALA A 196 15.90 -23.89 10.08
C ALA A 196 14.70 -23.40 9.24
N VAL A 197 13.74 -24.30 8.96
CA VAL A 197 12.50 -23.93 8.25
C VAL A 197 11.70 -22.89 9.04
N ASN A 198 11.59 -23.03 10.36
CA ASN A 198 10.85 -22.10 11.21
C ASN A 198 11.43 -20.68 11.19
N ILE A 199 12.74 -20.53 11.01
CA ILE A 199 13.39 -19.20 10.89
C ILE A 199 13.23 -18.60 9.48
N LEU A 200 13.06 -19.43 8.44
CA LEU A 200 12.85 -18.94 7.06
C LEU A 200 11.62 -18.02 6.95
N VAL A 201 10.59 -18.22 7.79
CA VAL A 201 9.42 -17.34 7.79
C VAL A 201 9.79 -15.88 8.11
N LEU A 202 10.71 -15.66 9.05
CA LEU A 202 11.18 -14.33 9.40
C LEU A 202 12.07 -13.77 8.28
N PHE A 203 12.92 -14.61 7.71
CA PHE A 203 13.81 -14.23 6.62
C PHE A 203 13.05 -13.75 5.38
N TYR A 204 12.02 -14.50 4.96
CA TYR A 204 11.20 -14.13 3.81
C TYR A 204 10.41 -12.85 4.05
N ALA A 205 9.84 -12.68 5.25
CA ALA A 205 9.15 -11.44 5.61
C ALA A 205 10.11 -10.25 5.59
N ALA A 206 11.32 -10.40 6.13
CA ALA A 206 12.34 -9.36 6.12
C ALA A 206 12.76 -8.95 4.70
N ILE A 207 13.07 -9.91 3.82
CA ILE A 207 13.43 -9.60 2.42
C ILE A 207 12.28 -8.86 1.75
N TYR A 208 11.06 -9.40 1.79
CA TYR A 208 9.93 -8.81 1.08
C TYR A 208 9.57 -7.41 1.63
N CYS A 209 9.53 -7.25 2.95
CA CYS A 209 9.19 -5.98 3.58
C CYS A 209 10.26 -4.91 3.39
N GLU A 210 11.53 -5.24 3.60
CA GLU A 210 12.60 -4.24 3.59
C GLU A 210 13.11 -3.92 2.19
N VAL A 211 13.08 -4.87 1.26
CA VAL A 211 13.58 -4.67 -0.10
C VAL A 211 12.50 -4.14 -1.04
N ILE A 212 11.23 -4.52 -0.84
CA ILE A 212 10.14 -4.18 -1.76
C ILE A 212 9.15 -3.19 -1.13
N LEU A 213 8.46 -3.59 -0.06
CA LEU A 213 7.32 -2.82 0.45
C LEU A 213 7.72 -1.49 1.12
N ARG A 214 8.78 -1.48 1.92
CA ARG A 214 9.21 -0.27 2.66
C ARG A 214 9.76 0.81 1.73
N PRO A 215 10.63 0.52 0.76
CA PRO A 215 11.04 1.51 -0.24
C PRO A 215 9.84 2.06 -1.01
N LEU A 216 8.93 1.19 -1.46
CA LEU A 216 7.73 1.59 -2.19
C LEU A 216 6.81 2.50 -1.36
N SER A 217 6.48 2.09 -0.14
CA SER A 217 5.64 2.89 0.78
C SER A 217 6.25 4.27 1.04
N THR A 218 7.57 4.34 1.23
CA THR A 218 8.29 5.59 1.47
C THR A 218 8.29 6.49 0.23
N LYS A 219 8.49 5.89 -0.96
CA LYS A 219 8.46 6.59 -2.24
C LYS A 219 7.10 7.26 -2.49
N LEU A 220 6.02 6.52 -2.25
CA LEU A 220 4.65 7.01 -2.37
C LEU A 220 4.29 8.05 -1.29
N LYS A 221 4.85 7.94 -0.08
CA LYS A 221 4.63 8.92 0.99
C LYS A 221 5.24 10.29 0.65
N THR A 222 6.38 10.28 -0.03
CA THR A 222 7.24 11.45 -0.25
C THR A 222 7.16 12.03 -1.66
N CYS A 223 6.35 11.44 -2.55
CA CYS A 223 6.32 11.82 -3.97
C CYS A 223 5.97 13.29 -4.20
N ASP A 224 5.02 13.83 -3.44
CA ASP A 224 4.53 15.20 -3.62
C ASP A 224 5.45 16.25 -2.96
N ILE A 225 6.32 15.84 -2.01
CA ILE A 225 7.27 16.75 -1.34
C ILE A 225 8.41 17.14 -2.29
N LYS A 226 8.78 16.25 -3.22
CA LYS A 226 9.88 16.46 -4.17
C LYS A 226 9.62 17.57 -5.20
N GLN A 227 8.39 18.07 -5.33
CA GLN A 227 8.03 19.14 -6.28
C GLN A 227 8.06 20.55 -5.70
N ALA A 228 8.26 20.70 -4.38
CA ALA A 228 8.30 22.01 -3.72
C ALA A 228 9.68 22.70 -3.80
N HIS A 229 10.65 22.09 -4.50
CA HIS A 229 12.01 22.58 -4.75
C HIS A 229 12.29 22.59 -6.25
#